data_AF-A0AAU9KBM1-F1
#
_entry.id   AF-A0AAU9KBM1-F1
#
_cell.length_a   1.000
_cell.length_b   1.000
_cell.length_c   1.000
_cell.angle_alpha   90.00
_cell.angle_beta   90.00
_cell.angle_gamma   90.00
#
_symmetry.space_group_name_H-M   'P 1'
#
loop_
_entity.id
_entity.type
_entity.pdbx_description
1 polymer ?
#
loop_
_entity_poly.entity_id
_entity_poly.type
_entity_poly.pdbx_seq_one_letter_code
_entity_poly.pdbx_strand_id
1 'polypeptide(L)'
;MGKRKSSSKITKAPRPKLDRIFDCPFCNHSKTVEVLFQKTLGKASISCRVCAATWDTKVTALSEAIDVYSDWIDECARRNPKE
;
A
#
# COMPACT_ATOMS: atom_id res chain seq x y z
N MET A 1 19.45 -42.59 -29.88
CA MET A 1 19.54 -41.14 -29.55
C MET A 1 18.15 -40.62 -29.18
N GLY A 2 17.80 -40.60 -27.89
CA GLY A 2 16.49 -40.15 -27.40
C GLY A 2 16.44 -38.63 -27.25
N LYS A 3 15.56 -37.96 -27.99
CA LYS A 3 15.27 -36.52 -27.86
C LYS A 3 14.74 -36.23 -26.46
N ARG A 4 15.57 -35.69 -25.58
CA ARG A 4 15.15 -35.22 -24.25
C ARG A 4 14.24 -34.01 -24.46
N LYS A 5 12.96 -34.14 -24.06
CA LYS A 5 12.02 -33.01 -24.00
C LYS A 5 12.62 -31.98 -23.04
N SER A 6 13.04 -30.84 -23.57
CA SER A 6 13.45 -29.69 -22.77
C SER A 6 12.25 -29.25 -21.94
N SER A 7 12.33 -29.45 -20.62
CA SER A 7 11.38 -28.89 -19.68
C SER A 7 11.64 -27.38 -19.60
N SER A 8 11.02 -26.60 -20.48
CA SER A 8 11.01 -25.14 -20.37
C SER A 8 10.55 -24.76 -18.96
N LYS A 9 11.43 -24.10 -18.19
CA LYS A 9 11.05 -23.52 -16.90
C LYS A 9 9.92 -22.53 -17.16
N ILE A 10 8.72 -22.84 -16.68
CA ILE A 10 7.60 -21.91 -16.66
C ILE A 10 8.00 -20.78 -15.72
N THR A 11 8.50 -19.68 -16.27
CA THR A 11 8.75 -18.45 -15.51
C THR A 11 7.40 -17.87 -15.11
N LYS A 12 7.08 -17.92 -13.82
CA LYS A 12 5.86 -17.30 -13.28
C LYS A 12 5.84 -15.82 -13.69
N ALA A 13 4.73 -15.39 -14.28
CA ALA A 13 4.55 -14.00 -14.66
C ALA A 13 4.79 -13.08 -13.44
N PRO A 14 5.43 -11.91 -13.63
CA PRO A 14 5.59 -10.94 -12.56
C PRO A 14 4.22 -10.57 -11.98
N ARG A 15 4.12 -10.47 -10.65
CA ARG A 15 2.90 -9.98 -10.01
C ARG A 15 2.65 -8.53 -10.47
N PRO A 16 1.41 -8.16 -10.81
CA PRO A 16 1.08 -6.77 -11.15
C PRO A 16 1.46 -5.87 -9.98
N LYS A 17 2.03 -4.70 -10.29
CA LYS A 17 2.36 -3.70 -9.26
C LYS A 17 1.04 -3.12 -8.76
N LEU A 18 0.79 -3.24 -7.47
CA LEU A 18 -0.36 -2.60 -6.83
C LEU A 18 -0.22 -1.08 -6.92
N ASP A 19 -1.35 -0.43 -7.15
CA ASP A 19 -1.42 1.03 -7.19
C ASP A 19 -1.06 1.62 -5.83
N ARG A 20 -0.32 2.73 -5.85
CA ARG A 20 0.15 3.45 -4.65
C ARG A 20 -0.60 4.74 -4.41
N ILE A 21 -1.72 4.91 -5.10
CA ILE A 21 -2.40 6.18 -5.25
C ILE A 21 -3.84 5.98 -4.74
N PHE A 22 -4.15 6.62 -3.61
CA PHE A 22 -5.43 6.47 -2.93
C PHE A 22 -6.14 7.80 -2.71
N ASP A 23 -7.40 7.71 -2.31
CA ASP A 23 -8.29 8.84 -2.10
C ASP A 23 -8.24 9.30 -0.63
N CYS A 24 -8.30 10.60 -0.39
CA CYS A 24 -8.21 11.13 0.97
C CYS A 24 -9.59 11.14 1.66
N PRO A 25 -9.75 10.54 2.84
CA PRO A 25 -11.02 10.52 3.58
C PRO A 25 -11.40 11.89 4.18
N PHE A 26 -10.46 12.86 4.23
CA PHE A 26 -10.69 14.18 4.81
C PHE A 26 -11.11 15.23 3.78
N CYS A 27 -10.37 15.34 2.68
CA CYS A 27 -10.61 16.37 1.65
C CYS A 27 -11.31 15.85 0.39
N ASN A 28 -11.62 14.56 0.34
CA ASN A 28 -12.38 13.91 -0.73
C ASN A 28 -11.78 14.07 -2.15
N HIS A 29 -10.52 14.47 -2.25
CA HIS A 29 -9.78 14.52 -3.50
C HIS A 29 -9.19 13.15 -3.84
N SER A 30 -9.48 12.68 -5.05
CA SER A 30 -8.95 11.42 -5.52
C SER A 30 -7.46 11.47 -5.80
N LYS A 31 -6.76 10.35 -5.58
CA LYS A 31 -5.36 10.18 -5.95
C LYS A 31 -4.37 11.17 -5.32
N THR A 32 -4.65 11.59 -4.09
CA THR A 32 -3.85 12.60 -3.38
C THR A 32 -2.98 12.04 -2.27
N VAL A 33 -3.18 10.78 -1.92
CA VAL A 33 -2.55 10.13 -0.77
C VAL A 33 -1.33 9.34 -1.21
N GLU A 34 -0.20 9.60 -0.56
CA GLU A 34 1.06 8.91 -0.76
C GLU A 34 1.46 8.10 0.47
N VAL A 35 2.07 6.93 0.24
CA VAL A 35 2.59 6.06 1.29
C VAL A 35 4.10 5.93 1.16
N LEU A 36 4.83 6.30 2.22
CA LEU A 36 6.27 6.20 2.33
C LEU A 36 6.65 5.08 3.31
N PHE A 37 7.40 4.08 2.83
CA PHE A 37 7.91 2.99 3.67
C PHE A 37 9.31 3.29 4.20
N GLN A 38 9.42 3.42 5.52
CA GLN A 38 10.69 3.55 6.24
C GLN A 38 11.17 2.17 6.70
N LYS A 39 11.80 1.43 5.77
CA LYS A 39 12.24 0.04 5.98
C LYS A 39 13.20 -0.14 7.16
N THR A 40 14.04 0.86 7.44
CA THR A 40 15.00 0.84 8.55
C THR A 40 14.31 0.87 9.91
N LEU A 41 13.14 1.51 10.01
CA LEU A 41 12.40 1.67 11.25
C LEU A 41 11.20 0.71 11.36
N GLY A 42 10.88 -0.05 10.31
CA GLY A 42 9.68 -0.89 10.26
C GLY A 42 8.39 -0.07 10.36
N LYS A 43 8.37 1.12 9.76
CA LYS A 43 7.22 2.03 9.79
C LYS A 43 6.84 2.48 8.37
N ALA A 44 5.57 2.82 8.20
CA ALA A 44 5.08 3.52 7.03
C ALA A 44 4.41 4.82 7.46
N SER A 45 4.62 5.86 6.66
CA SER A 45 4.03 7.18 6.82
C SER A 45 3.09 7.43 5.64
N ILE A 46 1.88 7.89 5.92
CA ILE A 46 0.90 8.29 4.92
C ILE A 46 0.75 9.81 4.96
N SER A 47 0.66 10.44 3.78
CA SER A 47 0.46 11.88 3.67
C SER A 47 -0.49 12.23 2.51
N CYS A 48 -1.39 13.18 2.75
CA CYS A 48 -2.22 13.76 1.70
C CYS A 48 -1.59 15.07 1.18
N ARG A 49 -1.42 15.19 -0.14
CA ARG A 49 -0.87 16.40 -0.78
C ARG A 49 -1.76 17.65 -0.65
N VAL A 50 -3.07 17.48 -0.45
CA VAL A 50 -4.04 18.58 -0.47
C VAL A 50 -4.30 19.13 0.94
N CYS A 51 -4.73 18.28 1.87
CA CYS A 51 -5.07 18.71 3.22
C CYS A 51 -3.94 18.52 4.25
N ALA A 52 -2.76 18.08 3.80
CA ALA A 52 -1.59 17.81 4.64
C ALA A 52 -1.85 16.85 5.82
N ALA A 53 -2.90 16.02 5.74
CA ALA A 53 -3.16 15.00 6.75
C ALA A 53 -2.04 13.96 6.72
N THR A 54 -1.46 13.68 7.89
CA THR A 54 -0.37 12.71 8.05
C THR A 54 -0.72 11.68 9.10
N TRP A 55 -0.23 10.46 8.91
CA TRP A 55 -0.36 9.38 9.88
C TRP A 55 0.79 8.38 9.72
N ASP A 56 1.14 7.71 10.82
CA ASP A 56 2.24 6.75 10.85
C ASP A 56 1.77 5.45 11.48
N THR A 57 2.20 4.33 10.88
CA THR A 57 1.91 2.99 11.42
C THR A 57 3.14 2.09 11.36
N LYS A 58 3.14 1.03 12.15
CA LYS A 58 4.15 -0.03 12.12
C LYS A 58 3.81 -1.00 10.99
N VAL A 59 4.80 -1.39 10.22
CA VAL A 59 4.64 -2.28 9.07
C VAL A 59 5.65 -3.41 9.10
N THR A 60 5.28 -4.51 8.48
CA THR A 60 6.16 -5.67 8.30
C THR A 60 6.76 -5.69 6.90
N ALA A 61 7.68 -6.62 6.64
CA ALA A 61 8.27 -6.80 5.31
C ALA A 61 7.26 -7.28 4.24
N LEU A 62 6.10 -7.79 4.67
CA LEU A 62 5.03 -8.26 3.79
C LEU A 62 3.95 -7.20 3.56
N SER A 63 4.01 -6.09 4.29
CA SER A 63 3.00 -5.03 4.22
C SER A 63 3.12 -4.25 2.92
N GLU A 64 2.00 -4.08 2.24
CA GLU A 64 1.86 -3.33 1.00
C GLU A 64 1.17 -1.98 1.25
N ALA A 65 1.19 -1.09 0.25
CA ALA A 65 0.65 0.26 0.41
C ALA A 65 -0.86 0.27 0.73
N ILE A 66 -1.58 -0.75 0.26
CA ILE A 66 -3.01 -0.93 0.54
C ILE A 66 -3.28 -1.29 2.00
N ASP A 67 -2.40 -2.07 2.64
CA ASP A 67 -2.55 -2.44 4.05
C ASP A 67 -2.48 -1.18 4.92
N VAL A 68 -1.47 -0.34 4.67
CA VAL A 68 -1.27 0.94 5.38
C VAL A 68 -2.45 1.89 5.15
N TYR A 69 -2.96 1.96 3.93
CA TYR A 69 -4.11 2.79 3.62
C TYR A 69 -5.38 2.30 4.34
N SER A 70 -5.60 0.99 4.38
CA SER A 70 -6.76 0.39 5.06
C SER A 70 -6.73 0.68 6.57
N ASP A 71 -5.59 0.47 7.21
CA ASP A 71 -5.43 0.78 8.64
C ASP A 71 -5.65 2.28 8.93
N TRP A 72 -5.23 3.15 8.01
CA TRP A 72 -5.47 4.60 8.16
C TRP A 72 -6.95 4.95 8.09
N ILE A 73 -7.72 4.33 7.18
CA ILE A 73 -9.17 4.53 7.07
C ILE A 73 -9.88 4.07 8.34
N ASP A 74 -9.51 2.92 8.88
CA ASP A 74 -10.08 2.40 10.13
C ASP A 74 -9.78 3.33 11.31
N GLU A 75 -8.55 3.84 11.40
CA GLU A 75 -8.17 4.80 12.43
C GLU A 75 -8.89 6.14 12.27
N CYS A 76 -9.13 6.59 11.04
CA CYS A 76 -9.94 7.79 10.76
C CYS A 76 -11.40 7.59 11.19
N ALA A 77 -12.00 6.44 10.87
CA ALA A 77 -13.36 6.11 11.28
C ALA A 77 -13.48 6.01 12.82
N ARG A 78 -12.48 5.44 13.48
CA ARG A 78 -12.43 5.35 14.95
C ARG A 78 -12.35 6.71 15.63
N ARG A 79 -11.59 7.66 15.07
CA ARG A 79 -11.41 9.01 15.63
C ARG A 79 -12.56 9.96 15.31
N ASN A 80 -13.28 9.71 14.22
CA ASN A 80 -14.43 10.51 13.81
C ASN A 80 -15.66 9.61 13.63
N PRO A 81 -16.24 9.10 14.74
CA PRO A 81 -17.50 8.37 14.66
C PRO A 81 -18.56 9.30 14.06
N LYS A 82 -19.13 8.90 12.92
CA LYS A 82 -20.31 9.57 12.37
C LYS A 82 -21.47 9.27 13.31
N GLU A 83 -21.95 10.28 14.04
CA GLU A 83 -23.30 10.25 14.63
C GLU A 83 -24.37 10.23 13.53
#